data_AF-A0A136HI03-F1
#
_entry.id   AF-A0A136HI03-F1
#
_cell.length_a   1.000
_cell.length_b   1.000
_cell.length_c   1.000
_cell.angle_alpha   90.00
_cell.angle_beta   90.00
_cell.angle_gamma   90.00
#
_symmetry.space_group_name_H-M   'P 1'
#
loop_
_entity.id
_entity.type
_entity.pdbx_description
1 polymer ?
#
loop_
_entity_poly.entity_id
_entity_poly.type
_entity_poly.pdbx_seq_one_letter_code
_entity_poly.pdbx_strand_id
1 'polypeptide(L)'
;MVLVVKSNPEAVAVLKKCERYFLQALTSISPPHVDVKRFLIAHSGGLDSQVLLALGSQLLPASKLYVVHINHHLQGEASQWAEFSYRQAASRSIRHTVMDVFPDHGSENAARDARYSAFEQIIQPGDWLLMGHHADDQAETILFRMLRGAGLLGLSGMAVTRPLGIGRLVRPLLMLSRAELEQAADFLELDYINDPSNQDIVYDRNFLRHKVLPSLKQRWPQVLERWQKNAELMAESHDLLETYLDTDLMLCVDSLGCFNLQAWEGFEPPKRRALLRHWIYRRTGHRINQNQLQVITVDVLQAKADANPVYQLGEYALRRFSGHLYLDLDGLAPLGSLRDEVPAGSEGVYDLGDATVHISAASVGLKTLSGVVIKRRKGGERCRPQGKKHSVSVKKLLQEAAIPPWYRANWPLLYVGDELVAVPSICICEGWYSEKSGFSVLWCSF
;
A
#
# COMPACT_ATOMS: atom_id res chain seq x y z
N MET A 1 -20.13 38.42 43.29
CA MET A 1 -19.11 38.85 42.31
C MET A 1 -19.05 37.76 41.25
N VAL A 2 -19.76 37.95 40.13
CA VAL A 2 -19.79 36.97 39.03
C VAL A 2 -18.50 37.18 38.25
N LEU A 3 -17.52 36.28 38.41
CA LEU A 3 -16.36 36.19 37.54
C LEU A 3 -16.86 35.70 36.18
N VAL A 4 -17.24 36.65 35.32
CA VAL A 4 -17.37 36.41 33.89
C VAL A 4 -15.95 36.12 33.40
N VAL A 5 -15.58 34.83 33.35
CA VAL A 5 -14.40 34.39 32.62
C VAL A 5 -14.66 34.73 31.16
N LYS A 6 -14.19 35.89 30.73
CA LYS A 6 -14.17 36.26 29.31
C LYS A 6 -13.29 35.21 28.63
N SER A 7 -13.92 34.27 27.92
CA SER A 7 -13.23 33.33 27.05
C SER A 7 -12.24 34.09 26.16
N ASN A 8 -10.95 33.76 26.23
CA ASN A 8 -9.91 34.40 25.42
C ASN A 8 -10.27 34.26 23.93
N PRO A 9 -10.61 35.36 23.21
CA PRO A 9 -11.06 35.29 21.82
C PRO A 9 -10.06 34.60 20.88
N GLU A 10 -8.76 34.73 21.17
CA GLU A 10 -7.69 34.08 20.40
C GLU A 10 -7.71 32.56 20.58
N ALA A 11 -7.84 32.09 21.82
CA ALA A 11 -7.92 30.65 22.12
C ALA A 11 -9.15 30.00 21.46
N VAL A 12 -10.30 30.69 21.48
CA VAL A 12 -11.51 30.25 20.78
C VAL A 12 -11.28 30.17 19.26
N ALA A 13 -10.57 31.14 18.68
CA ALA A 13 -10.26 31.13 17.26
C ALA A 13 -9.34 29.96 16.88
N VAL A 14 -8.36 29.62 17.73
CA VAL A 14 -7.47 28.47 17.54
C VAL A 14 -8.23 27.15 17.64
N LEU A 15 -9.12 26.98 18.63
CA LEU A 15 -9.95 25.77 18.73
C LEU A 15 -10.82 25.60 17.47
N LYS A 16 -11.51 26.66 17.03
CA LYS A 16 -12.31 26.65 15.80
C LYS A 16 -11.47 26.35 14.55
N LYS A 17 -10.21 26.77 14.52
CA LYS A 17 -9.27 26.40 13.47
C LYS A 17 -9.00 24.90 13.52
N CYS A 18 -8.73 24.34 14.70
CA CYS A 18 -8.50 22.90 14.89
C CYS A 18 -9.71 22.06 14.44
N GLU A 19 -10.93 22.42 14.87
CA GLU A 19 -12.18 21.77 14.45
C GLU A 19 -12.36 21.78 12.92
N ARG A 20 -12.09 22.92 12.29
CA ARG A 20 -12.20 23.09 10.83
C ARG A 20 -11.26 22.18 10.07
N TYR A 21 -9.96 22.18 10.43
CA TYR A 21 -8.97 21.33 9.77
C TYR A 21 -9.23 19.85 10.03
N PHE A 22 -9.67 19.51 11.24
CA PHE A 22 -10.08 18.15 11.59
C PHE A 22 -11.20 17.66 10.66
N LEU A 23 -12.29 18.42 10.52
CA LEU A 23 -13.41 18.08 9.64
C LEU A 23 -13.01 18.08 8.16
N GLN A 24 -12.25 19.09 7.72
CA GLN A 24 -11.80 19.19 6.33
C GLN A 24 -10.98 17.97 5.90
N ALA A 25 -10.09 17.49 6.77
CA ALA A 25 -9.30 16.29 6.52
C ALA A 25 -10.16 15.03 6.39
N LEU A 26 -11.32 14.96 7.05
CA LEU A 26 -12.24 13.84 6.91
C LEU A 26 -13.11 13.96 5.66
N THR A 27 -13.59 15.16 5.34
CA THR A 27 -14.47 15.37 4.18
C THR A 27 -13.75 15.32 2.83
N SER A 28 -12.47 15.70 2.78
CA SER A 28 -11.68 15.68 1.53
C SER A 28 -11.39 14.27 1.01
N ILE A 29 -11.59 13.25 1.85
CA ILE A 29 -11.29 11.85 1.56
C ILE A 29 -12.52 11.11 1.01
N SER A 30 -13.72 11.54 1.42
CA SER A 30 -14.96 10.85 1.08
C SER A 30 -15.60 11.46 -0.17
N PRO A 31 -15.64 10.75 -1.32
CA PRO A 31 -16.76 10.95 -2.23
C PRO A 31 -18.07 10.66 -1.47
N PRO A 32 -19.22 11.19 -1.90
CA PRO A 32 -20.50 11.14 -1.16
C PRO A 32 -21.05 9.73 -0.82
N HIS A 33 -20.31 8.65 -1.10
CA HIS A 33 -20.75 7.25 -0.98
C HIS A 33 -19.90 6.36 -0.04
N VAL A 34 -18.88 6.89 0.65
CA VAL A 34 -18.10 6.10 1.63
C VAL A 34 -18.76 6.19 3.02
N ASP A 35 -19.52 5.17 3.41
CA ASP A 35 -20.05 5.04 4.78
C ASP A 35 -18.95 4.55 5.74
N VAL A 36 -18.32 5.49 6.44
CA VAL A 36 -17.32 5.18 7.48
C VAL A 36 -18.01 4.43 8.62
N LYS A 37 -17.56 3.21 8.91
CA LYS A 37 -18.16 2.35 9.94
C LYS A 37 -17.61 2.66 11.33
N ARG A 38 -16.29 2.83 11.46
CA ARG A 38 -15.61 3.15 12.73
C ARG A 38 -14.51 4.17 12.54
N PHE A 39 -14.35 5.03 13.53
CA PHE A 39 -13.20 5.90 13.71
C PHE A 39 -12.37 5.35 14.88
N LEU A 40 -11.18 4.84 14.56
CA LEU A 40 -10.22 4.31 15.54
C LEU A 40 -9.22 5.41 15.87
N ILE A 41 -9.18 5.91 17.10
CA ILE A 41 -8.25 6.96 17.54
C ILE A 41 -7.00 6.30 18.11
N ALA A 42 -5.87 6.43 17.42
CA ALA A 42 -4.58 5.97 17.92
C ALA A 42 -4.13 6.89 19.08
N HIS A 43 -4.15 6.36 20.30
CA HIS A 43 -4.02 7.16 21.50
C HIS A 43 -2.78 6.77 22.31
N SER A 44 -1.74 7.60 22.26
CA SER A 44 -0.51 7.42 23.04
C SER A 44 -0.58 8.02 24.45
N GLY A 45 -1.54 8.92 24.68
CA GLY A 45 -1.64 9.69 25.93
C GLY A 45 -0.89 11.01 25.93
N GLY A 46 -0.06 11.29 24.90
CA GLY A 46 0.57 12.59 24.71
C GLY A 46 -0.39 13.65 24.17
N LEU A 47 0.04 14.92 24.21
CA LEU A 47 -0.70 16.12 23.79
C LEU A 47 -1.51 15.91 22.51
N ASP A 48 -0.85 15.52 21.42
CA ASP A 48 -1.47 15.49 20.09
C ASP A 48 -2.60 14.46 20.01
N SER A 49 -2.43 13.33 20.71
CA SER A 49 -3.45 12.28 20.80
C SER A 49 -4.62 12.68 21.71
N GLN A 50 -4.39 13.51 22.73
CA GLN A 50 -5.45 14.06 23.57
C GLN A 50 -6.30 15.06 22.82
N VAL A 51 -5.67 15.99 22.08
CA VAL A 51 -6.40 16.94 21.22
C VAL A 51 -7.19 16.18 20.15
N LEU A 52 -6.59 15.15 19.54
CA LEU A 52 -7.28 14.30 18.58
C LEU A 52 -8.51 13.60 19.19
N LEU A 53 -8.37 13.05 20.41
CA LEU A 53 -9.47 12.41 21.14
C LEU A 53 -10.58 13.42 21.48
N ALA A 54 -10.21 14.61 21.97
CA ALA A 54 -11.15 15.66 22.31
C ALA A 54 -11.98 16.09 21.09
N LEU A 55 -11.31 16.46 19.99
CA LEU A 55 -11.99 16.83 18.74
C LEU A 55 -12.84 15.70 18.18
N GLY A 56 -12.31 14.47 18.17
CA GLY A 56 -13.04 13.29 17.74
C GLY A 56 -14.32 13.09 18.54
N SER A 57 -14.25 13.17 19.86
CA SER A 57 -15.41 13.00 20.76
C SER A 57 -16.48 14.08 20.62
N GLN A 58 -16.09 15.30 20.23
CA GLN A 58 -16.99 16.44 20.05
C GLN A 58 -17.65 16.45 18.66
N LEU A 59 -16.91 16.06 17.62
CA LEU A 59 -17.28 16.28 16.23
C LEU A 59 -17.77 15.02 15.50
N LEU A 60 -17.51 13.82 16.04
CA LEU A 60 -17.87 12.55 15.41
C LEU A 60 -18.95 11.80 16.20
N PRO A 61 -19.74 10.93 15.55
CA PRO A 61 -20.74 10.12 16.24
C PRO A 61 -20.10 9.19 17.28
N ALA A 62 -20.45 9.35 18.56
CA ALA A 62 -19.91 8.55 19.65
C ALA A 62 -20.05 7.03 19.43
N SER A 63 -21.15 6.60 18.78
CA SER A 63 -21.40 5.20 18.43
C SER A 63 -20.39 4.59 17.46
N LYS A 64 -19.67 5.43 16.70
CA LYS A 64 -18.64 5.03 15.74
C LYS A 64 -17.21 5.22 16.26
N LEU A 65 -17.01 5.84 17.43
CA LEU A 65 -15.68 6.12 17.99
C LEU A 65 -15.14 4.97 18.83
N TYR A 66 -13.85 4.71 18.68
CA TYR A 66 -13.07 3.76 19.45
C TYR A 66 -11.68 4.34 19.71
N VAL A 67 -11.13 4.08 20.87
CA VAL A 67 -9.76 4.44 21.24
C VAL A 67 -8.91 3.18 21.24
N VAL A 68 -7.74 3.25 20.60
CA VAL A 68 -6.78 2.17 20.54
C VAL A 68 -5.45 2.66 21.09
N HIS A 69 -4.99 2.05 22.18
CA HIS A 69 -3.68 2.27 22.76
C HIS A 69 -2.73 1.13 22.38
N ILE A 70 -1.50 1.47 21.99
CA ILE A 70 -0.46 0.49 21.66
C ILE A 70 0.57 0.53 22.77
N ASN A 71 0.71 -0.58 23.48
CA ASN A 71 1.66 -0.73 24.56
C ASN A 71 2.91 -1.47 24.07
N HIS A 72 4.03 -0.75 24.01
CA HIS A 72 5.31 -1.28 23.53
C HIS A 72 6.14 -1.99 24.61
N HIS A 73 5.76 -1.89 25.89
CA HIS A 73 6.53 -2.42 27.03
C HIS A 73 7.98 -1.94 27.15
N LEU A 74 8.33 -0.82 26.48
CA LEU A 74 9.70 -0.28 26.48
C LEU A 74 10.01 0.61 27.69
N GLN A 75 8.98 1.15 28.35
CA GLN A 75 9.11 2.10 29.45
C GLN A 75 8.55 1.49 30.74
N GLY A 76 9.13 1.84 31.89
CA GLY A 76 8.66 1.36 33.20
C GLY A 76 7.23 1.82 33.52
N GLU A 77 6.82 2.95 32.95
CA GLU A 77 5.52 3.60 33.14
C GLU A 77 4.45 3.12 32.15
N ALA A 78 4.76 2.15 31.28
CA ALA A 78 3.86 1.66 30.23
C ALA A 78 2.45 1.29 30.75
N SER A 79 2.37 0.63 31.91
CA SER A 79 1.09 0.28 32.54
C SER A 79 0.28 1.52 32.96
N GLN A 80 0.96 2.57 33.45
CA GLN A 80 0.31 3.81 33.85
C GLN A 80 -0.23 4.58 32.63
N TRP A 81 0.47 4.51 31.50
CA TRP A 81 0.05 5.15 30.26
C TRP A 81 -1.17 4.46 29.63
N ALA A 82 -1.22 3.13 29.69
CA ALA A 82 -2.40 2.36 29.27
C ALA A 82 -3.62 2.68 30.14
N GLU A 83 -3.43 2.75 31.46
CA GLU A 83 -4.48 3.13 32.42
C GLU A 83 -4.96 4.57 32.21
N PHE A 84 -4.04 5.52 31.96
CA PHE A 84 -4.40 6.88 31.61
C PHE A 84 -5.23 6.94 30.32
N SER A 85 -4.81 6.21 29.28
CA SER A 85 -5.57 6.09 28.02
C SER A 85 -6.99 5.56 28.25
N TYR A 86 -7.12 4.53 29.08
CA TYR A 86 -8.42 3.96 29.45
C TYR A 86 -9.32 5.00 30.13
N ARG A 87 -8.81 5.73 31.12
CA ARG A 87 -9.58 6.78 31.84
C ARG A 87 -10.07 7.88 30.90
N GLN A 88 -9.22 8.33 29.98
CA GLN A 88 -9.56 9.38 29.02
C GLN A 88 -10.67 8.94 28.04
N ALA A 89 -10.69 7.66 27.66
CA ALA A 89 -11.77 7.10 26.85
C ALA A 89 -13.06 6.90 27.67
N ALA A 90 -12.93 6.38 28.90
CA ALA A 90 -14.05 6.10 29.80
C ALA A 90 -14.80 7.37 30.20
N SER A 91 -14.10 8.47 30.49
CA SER A 91 -14.71 9.77 30.82
C SER A 91 -15.58 10.34 29.69
N ARG A 92 -15.36 9.88 28.46
CA ARG A 92 -16.10 10.26 27.25
C ARG A 92 -17.07 9.18 26.77
N SER A 93 -17.24 8.09 27.52
CA SER A 93 -18.05 6.93 27.14
C SER A 93 -17.65 6.30 25.80
N ILE A 94 -16.36 6.31 25.48
CA ILE A 94 -15.80 5.75 24.24
C ILE A 94 -15.20 4.37 24.53
N ARG A 95 -15.42 3.42 23.62
CA ARG A 95 -14.82 2.08 23.71
C ARG A 95 -13.29 2.16 23.62
N HIS A 96 -12.59 1.41 24.46
CA HIS A 96 -11.13 1.43 24.56
C HIS A 96 -10.55 0.02 24.41
N THR A 97 -9.48 -0.12 23.64
CA THR A 97 -8.70 -1.35 23.52
C THR A 97 -7.23 -1.03 23.71
N VAL A 98 -6.53 -1.89 24.48
CA VAL A 98 -5.07 -1.91 24.55
C VAL A 98 -4.57 -3.05 23.69
N MET A 99 -3.52 -2.80 22.92
CA MET A 99 -2.82 -3.80 22.14
C MET A 99 -1.36 -3.84 22.57
N ASP A 100 -0.94 -4.99 23.08
CA ASP A 100 0.45 -5.22 23.45
C ASP A 100 1.26 -5.61 22.21
N VAL A 101 2.39 -4.93 22.01
CA VAL A 101 3.32 -5.21 20.92
C VAL A 101 4.73 -5.36 21.47
N PHE A 102 5.48 -6.29 20.90
CA PHE A 102 6.85 -6.58 21.31
C PHE A 102 7.75 -6.39 20.08
N PRO A 103 8.37 -5.21 19.92
CA PRO A 103 9.26 -4.95 18.79
C PRO A 103 10.48 -5.88 18.79
N ASP A 104 10.89 -6.37 17.63
CA ASP A 104 12.02 -7.30 17.48
C ASP A 104 13.35 -6.74 18.04
N HIS A 105 13.49 -5.41 18.06
CA HIS A 105 14.64 -4.70 18.59
C HIS A 105 14.22 -3.28 18.97
N GLY A 106 14.96 -2.63 19.88
CA GLY A 106 14.62 -1.31 20.43
C GLY A 106 14.80 -0.11 19.49
N SER A 107 14.75 -0.30 18.17
CA SER A 107 14.86 0.81 17.22
C SER A 107 13.52 1.53 17.02
N GLU A 108 13.56 2.83 16.73
CA GLU A 108 12.35 3.62 16.43
C GLU A 108 11.56 3.04 15.25
N ASN A 109 12.26 2.49 14.25
CA ASN A 109 11.64 1.86 13.09
C ASN A 109 10.93 0.55 13.48
N ALA A 110 11.57 -0.32 14.25
CA ALA A 110 10.96 -1.58 14.68
C ALA A 110 9.72 -1.36 15.55
N ALA A 111 9.78 -0.40 16.49
CA ALA A 111 8.60 -0.01 17.27
C ALA A 111 7.48 0.55 16.38
N ARG A 112 7.83 1.35 15.38
CA ARG A 112 6.88 1.89 14.40
C ARG A 112 6.24 0.78 13.56
N ASP A 113 7.00 -0.19 13.08
CA ASP A 113 6.53 -1.29 12.25
C ASP A 113 5.63 -2.25 13.04
N ALA A 114 6.01 -2.58 14.28
CA ALA A 114 5.18 -3.37 15.19
C ALA A 114 3.83 -2.68 15.47
N ARG A 115 3.84 -1.35 15.69
CA ARG A 115 2.63 -0.56 15.88
C ARG A 115 1.70 -0.60 14.66
N TYR A 116 2.23 -0.41 13.45
CA TYR A 116 1.41 -0.46 12.24
C TYR A 116 0.85 -1.86 11.98
N SER A 117 1.66 -2.90 12.22
CA SER A 117 1.21 -4.30 12.10
C SER A 117 0.05 -4.60 13.05
N ALA A 118 0.11 -4.12 14.30
CA ALA A 118 -0.98 -4.25 15.25
C ALA A 118 -2.25 -3.51 14.79
N PHE A 119 -2.12 -2.28 14.26
CA PHE A 119 -3.29 -1.59 13.71
C PHE A 119 -3.92 -2.33 12.52
N GLU A 120 -3.11 -2.89 11.63
CA GLU A 120 -3.60 -3.65 10.47
C GLU A 120 -4.39 -4.89 10.88
N GLN A 121 -4.05 -5.54 12.01
CA GLN A 121 -4.77 -6.71 12.52
C GLN A 121 -6.20 -6.42 12.99
N ILE A 122 -6.49 -5.19 13.43
CA ILE A 122 -7.82 -4.82 13.97
C ILE A 122 -8.69 -4.04 13.00
N ILE A 123 -8.09 -3.52 11.92
CA ILE A 123 -8.79 -2.74 10.91
C ILE A 123 -9.76 -3.63 10.12
N GLN A 124 -10.98 -3.13 9.94
CA GLN A 124 -12.05 -3.74 9.17
C GLN A 124 -12.42 -2.85 7.96
N PRO A 125 -13.14 -3.40 6.96
CA PRO A 125 -13.61 -2.61 5.83
C PRO A 125 -14.47 -1.42 6.29
N GLY A 126 -14.11 -0.22 5.83
CA GLY A 126 -14.79 1.02 6.21
C GLY A 126 -14.29 1.68 7.50
N ASP A 127 -13.21 1.17 8.11
CA ASP A 127 -12.57 1.79 9.27
C ASP A 127 -11.56 2.87 8.88
N TRP A 128 -11.57 3.95 9.66
CA TRP A 128 -10.59 5.03 9.57
C TRP A 128 -9.80 5.13 10.89
N LEU A 129 -8.49 4.86 10.81
CA LEU A 129 -7.54 5.08 11.90
C LEU A 129 -7.05 6.54 11.89
N LEU A 130 -7.36 7.28 12.93
CA LEU A 130 -6.95 8.66 13.14
C LEU A 130 -5.65 8.71 13.94
N MET A 131 -4.66 9.46 13.45
CA MET A 131 -3.39 9.71 14.14
C MET A 131 -3.13 11.21 14.32
N GLY A 132 -2.57 11.56 15.49
CA GLY A 132 -2.30 12.94 15.90
C GLY A 132 -1.04 13.55 15.28
N HIS A 133 -0.69 13.21 14.04
CA HIS A 133 0.46 13.84 13.38
C HIS A 133 0.12 15.29 13.00
N HIS A 134 1.07 16.20 13.20
CA HIS A 134 0.89 17.64 12.99
C HIS A 134 1.95 18.26 12.06
N ALA A 135 1.86 19.57 11.79
CA ALA A 135 2.71 20.27 10.83
C ALA A 135 4.20 20.23 11.20
N ASP A 136 4.54 20.24 12.50
CA ASP A 136 5.92 20.06 12.93
C ASP A 136 6.45 18.65 12.62
N ASP A 137 5.68 17.57 12.84
CA ASP A 137 6.08 16.21 12.47
C ASP A 137 6.30 16.10 10.95
N GLN A 138 5.51 16.84 10.18
CA GLN A 138 5.66 16.93 8.73
C GLN A 138 6.99 17.57 8.37
N ALA A 139 7.32 18.70 9.00
CA ALA A 139 8.59 19.39 8.79
C ALA A 139 9.80 18.51 9.19
N GLU A 140 9.71 17.81 10.33
CA GLU A 140 10.71 16.82 10.75
C GLU A 140 10.88 15.71 9.72
N THR A 141 9.77 15.15 9.22
CA THR A 141 9.77 14.08 8.23
C THR A 141 10.42 14.53 6.92
N ILE A 142 10.10 15.74 6.44
CA ILE A 142 10.66 16.31 5.21
C ILE A 142 12.17 16.52 5.37
N LEU A 143 12.61 17.16 6.46
CA LEU A 143 14.04 17.36 6.75
C LEU A 143 14.80 16.05 6.80
N PHE A 144 14.28 15.09 7.58
CA PHE A 144 14.92 13.81 7.78
C PHE A 144 15.07 13.03 6.47
N ARG A 145 14.04 13.06 5.62
CA ARG A 145 14.08 12.43 4.29
C ARG A 145 15.03 13.16 3.35
N MET A 146 15.05 14.48 3.37
CA MET A 146 15.97 15.29 2.56
C MET A 146 17.43 14.97 2.92
N LEU A 147 17.77 14.89 4.21
CA LEU A 147 19.11 14.51 4.67
C LEU A 147 19.53 13.10 4.23
N ARG A 148 18.55 12.22 3.95
CA ARG A 148 18.78 10.86 3.44
C ARG A 148 18.72 10.75 1.91
N GLY A 149 18.67 11.87 1.19
CA GLY A 149 18.68 11.90 -0.28
C GLY A 149 17.34 11.48 -0.91
N ALA A 150 16.22 11.81 -0.26
CA ALA A 150 14.90 11.52 -0.81
C ALA A 150 14.60 12.28 -2.12
N GLY A 151 13.95 11.59 -3.07
CA GLY A 151 13.39 12.21 -4.27
C GLY A 151 12.01 12.83 -4.04
N LEU A 152 11.34 13.20 -5.13
CA LEU A 152 10.07 13.94 -5.16
C LEU A 152 9.01 13.41 -4.17
N LEU A 153 8.68 12.13 -4.28
CA LEU A 153 7.72 11.47 -3.37
C LEU A 153 8.17 11.46 -1.91
N GLY A 154 9.47 11.32 -1.64
CA GLY A 154 9.93 11.36 -0.25
C GLY A 154 9.77 12.77 0.34
N LEU A 155 9.99 13.81 -0.48
CA LEU A 155 9.84 15.22 -0.10
C LEU A 155 8.38 15.70 -0.05
N SER A 156 7.42 14.92 -0.56
CA SER A 156 5.98 15.19 -0.36
C SER A 156 5.50 14.91 1.07
N GLY A 157 6.41 14.51 1.98
CA GLY A 157 6.11 14.33 3.40
C GLY A 157 5.13 13.18 3.68
N MET A 158 4.34 13.33 4.74
CA MET A 158 3.20 12.48 5.05
C MET A 158 1.97 12.98 4.31
N ALA A 159 1.23 12.08 3.66
CA ALA A 159 -0.09 12.41 3.12
C ALA A 159 -1.13 12.57 4.24
N VAL A 160 -2.18 13.37 4.01
CA VAL A 160 -3.31 13.49 4.97
C VAL A 160 -3.98 12.12 5.16
N THR A 161 -4.09 11.32 4.09
CA THR A 161 -4.64 9.97 4.11
C THR A 161 -3.76 8.98 3.34
N ARG A 162 -3.78 7.72 3.76
CA ARG A 162 -3.22 6.60 2.99
C ARG A 162 -3.99 5.30 3.29
N PRO A 163 -3.95 4.30 2.40
CA PRO A 163 -4.39 2.94 2.75
C PRO A 163 -3.64 2.40 3.97
N LEU A 164 -4.35 1.58 4.77
CA LEU A 164 -3.79 0.82 5.88
C LEU A 164 -4.57 -0.49 6.01
N GLY A 165 -3.98 -1.60 5.61
CA GLY A 165 -4.71 -2.86 5.40
C GLY A 165 -5.95 -2.65 4.51
N ILE A 166 -7.08 -3.19 4.96
CA ILE A 166 -8.40 -3.04 4.31
C ILE A 166 -9.17 -1.76 4.70
N GLY A 167 -8.53 -0.88 5.47
CA GLY A 167 -9.07 0.40 5.92
C GLY A 167 -8.19 1.57 5.50
N ARG A 168 -8.29 2.68 6.23
CA ARG A 168 -7.54 3.91 5.94
C ARG A 168 -6.92 4.50 7.18
N LEU A 169 -5.75 5.12 7.00
CA LEU A 169 -5.16 6.03 7.97
C LEU A 169 -5.48 7.47 7.56
N VAL A 170 -5.87 8.29 8.54
CA VAL A 170 -6.11 9.73 8.39
C VAL A 170 -5.33 10.51 9.45
N ARG A 171 -4.80 11.68 9.07
CA ARG A 171 -4.05 12.61 9.95
C ARG A 171 -4.78 13.95 10.01
N PRO A 172 -5.85 14.07 10.82
CA PRO A 172 -6.68 15.28 10.81
C PRO A 172 -5.95 16.55 11.29
N LEU A 173 -4.88 16.40 12.07
CA LEU A 173 -4.12 17.51 12.66
C LEU A 173 -2.92 17.95 11.81
N LEU A 174 -2.70 17.35 10.64
CA LEU A 174 -1.45 17.51 9.87
C LEU A 174 -1.16 18.96 9.44
N MET A 175 -2.21 19.78 9.33
CA MET A 175 -2.14 21.19 8.94
C MET A 175 -2.04 22.16 10.13
N LEU A 176 -2.04 21.64 11.36
CA LEU A 176 -1.97 22.43 12.59
C LEU A 176 -0.55 22.36 13.14
N SER A 177 -0.04 23.46 13.66
CA SER A 177 1.24 23.48 14.35
C SER A 177 1.11 22.95 15.78
N ARG A 178 2.21 22.47 16.35
CA ARG A 178 2.23 22.04 17.75
C ARG A 178 1.77 23.14 18.71
N ALA A 179 2.17 24.39 18.47
CA ALA A 179 1.77 25.53 19.29
C ALA A 179 0.24 25.80 19.26
N GLU A 180 -0.44 25.46 18.16
CA GLU A 180 -1.90 25.55 18.09
C GLU A 180 -2.57 24.40 18.84
N LEU A 181 -1.97 23.21 18.82
CA LEU A 181 -2.44 22.07 19.62
C LEU A 181 -2.26 22.32 21.12
N GLU A 182 -1.15 22.91 21.54
CA GLU A 182 -0.90 23.33 22.93
C GLU A 182 -1.98 24.32 23.39
N GLN A 183 -2.24 25.38 22.62
CA GLN A 183 -3.31 26.34 22.93
C GLN A 183 -4.71 25.71 22.98
N ALA A 184 -5.01 24.76 22.08
CA ALA A 184 -6.28 24.04 22.11
C ALA A 184 -6.39 23.13 23.33
N ALA A 185 -5.32 22.45 23.72
CA ALA A 185 -5.28 21.60 24.91
C ALA A 185 -5.45 22.43 26.19
N ASP A 186 -4.77 23.57 26.30
CA ASP A 186 -4.90 24.50 27.43
C ASP A 186 -6.34 25.03 27.54
N PHE A 187 -6.93 25.44 26.41
CA PHE A 187 -8.31 25.95 26.40
C PHE A 187 -9.35 24.89 26.78
N LEU A 188 -9.10 23.64 26.42
CA LEU A 188 -9.96 22.50 26.75
C LEU A 188 -9.60 21.85 28.09
N GLU A 189 -8.62 22.40 28.82
CA GLU A 189 -8.11 21.88 30.10
C GLU A 189 -7.75 20.39 30.03
N LEU A 190 -7.04 19.99 28.96
CA LEU A 190 -6.67 18.58 28.74
C LEU A 190 -5.43 18.18 29.53
N ASP A 191 -5.55 17.13 30.32
CA ASP A 191 -4.39 16.40 30.85
C ASP A 191 -3.71 15.58 29.75
N TYR A 192 -2.38 15.54 29.76
CA TYR A 192 -1.58 14.67 28.87
C TYR A 192 -0.27 14.23 29.52
N ILE A 193 0.27 13.11 29.03
CA ILE A 193 1.54 12.54 29.48
C ILE A 193 2.70 13.23 28.75
N ASN A 194 3.74 13.57 29.51
CA ASN A 194 5.03 14.01 28.99
C ASN A 194 6.03 12.85 29.04
N ASP A 195 6.19 12.14 27.93
CA ASP A 195 7.16 11.05 27.81
C ASP A 195 8.61 11.61 27.80
N PRO A 196 9.47 11.24 28.78
CA PRO A 196 10.84 11.73 28.89
C PRO A 196 11.73 11.40 27.68
N SER A 197 11.47 10.29 26.99
CA SER A 197 12.25 9.86 25.83
C SER A 197 12.15 10.84 24.65
N ASN A 198 11.07 11.64 24.59
CA ASN A 198 10.92 12.69 23.60
C ASN A 198 11.97 13.81 23.74
N GLN A 199 12.70 13.88 24.85
CA GLN A 199 13.76 14.86 25.09
C GLN A 199 15.15 14.33 24.71
N ASP A 200 15.29 13.04 24.37
CA ASP A 200 16.58 12.43 24.08
C ASP A 200 17.06 12.79 22.66
N ILE A 201 17.98 13.75 22.58
CA ILE A 201 18.55 14.26 21.32
C ILE A 201 19.58 13.32 20.67
N VAL A 202 19.86 12.14 21.25
CA VAL A 202 20.66 11.10 20.58
C VAL A 202 19.96 10.61 19.32
N TYR A 203 18.62 10.63 19.30
CA TYR A 203 17.82 10.28 18.13
C TYR A 203 17.69 11.46 17.16
N ASP A 204 17.99 11.22 15.88
CA ASP A 204 17.98 12.24 14.82
C ASP A 204 16.69 13.07 14.79
N ARG A 205 15.51 12.44 14.98
CA ARG A 205 14.23 13.14 14.99
C ARG A 205 14.11 14.12 16.15
N ASN A 206 14.48 13.69 17.35
CA ASN A 206 14.48 14.55 18.52
C ASN A 206 15.49 15.69 18.36
N PHE A 207 16.66 15.42 17.77
CA PHE A 207 17.62 16.47 17.42
C PHE A 207 17.02 17.51 16.45
N LEU A 208 16.36 17.06 15.38
CA LEU A 208 15.68 17.97 14.44
C LEU A 208 14.61 18.82 15.14
N ARG A 209 13.79 18.19 15.98
CA ARG A 209 12.73 18.84 16.77
C ARG A 209 13.25 19.91 17.74
N HIS A 210 14.33 19.60 18.46
CA HIS A 210 14.81 20.42 19.58
C HIS A 210 15.91 21.41 19.21
N LYS A 211 16.69 21.13 18.15
CA LYS A 211 17.85 21.95 17.78
C LYS A 211 17.70 22.65 16.43
N VAL A 212 17.08 22.00 15.45
CA VAL A 212 17.05 22.55 14.08
C VAL A 212 15.78 23.35 13.82
N LEU A 213 14.60 22.75 14.01
CA LEU A 213 13.33 23.41 13.74
C LEU A 213 13.10 24.69 14.54
N PRO A 214 13.48 24.80 15.83
CA PRO A 214 13.29 26.03 16.58
C PRO A 214 14.06 27.20 15.97
N SER A 215 15.32 26.99 15.56
CA SER A 215 16.12 28.02 14.89
C SER A 215 15.54 28.41 13.52
N LEU A 216 15.00 27.45 12.77
CA LEU A 216 14.33 27.72 11.50
C LEU A 216 13.07 28.57 11.70
N LYS A 217 12.23 28.24 12.67
CA LYS A 217 11.02 29.01 13.00
C LYS A 217 11.35 30.42 13.49
N GLN A 218 12.39 30.56 14.31
CA GLN A 218 12.83 31.86 14.80
C GLN A 218 13.25 32.77 13.62
N ARG A 219 13.99 32.23 12.65
CA ARG A 219 14.45 32.99 11.49
C ARG A 219 13.34 33.21 10.45
N TRP A 220 12.48 32.21 10.25
CA TRP A 220 11.39 32.19 9.28
C TRP A 220 10.09 31.70 9.94
N PRO A 221 9.28 32.60 10.52
CA PRO A 221 8.08 32.22 11.28
C PRO A 221 7.05 31.39 10.49
N GLN A 222 7.00 31.56 9.16
CA GLN A 222 6.09 30.85 8.26
C GLN A 222 6.69 29.55 7.68
N VAL A 223 7.81 29.04 8.23
CA VAL A 223 8.51 27.88 7.64
C VAL A 223 7.62 26.64 7.53
N LEU A 224 6.78 26.37 8.55
CA LEU A 224 5.89 25.20 8.55
C LEU A 224 4.85 25.30 7.41
N GLU A 225 4.19 26.45 7.26
CA GLU A 225 3.22 26.69 6.19
C GLU A 225 3.87 26.58 4.80
N ARG A 226 5.05 27.18 4.62
CA ARG A 226 5.79 27.12 3.35
C ARG A 226 6.20 25.69 3.00
N TRP A 227 6.64 24.91 3.99
CA TRP A 227 7.02 23.53 3.75
C TRP A 227 5.84 22.60 3.54
N GLN A 228 4.71 22.88 4.18
CA GLN A 228 3.46 22.20 3.88
C GLN A 228 3.05 22.44 2.42
N LYS A 229 3.09 23.69 1.95
CA LYS A 229 2.86 24.03 0.54
C LYS A 229 3.87 23.35 -0.40
N ASN A 230 5.14 23.30 -0.02
CA ASN A 230 6.15 22.58 -0.81
C ASN A 230 5.81 21.08 -0.90
N ALA A 231 5.40 20.45 0.20
CA ALA A 231 5.03 19.05 0.22
C ALA A 231 3.82 18.76 -0.71
N GLU A 232 2.83 19.65 -0.72
CA GLU A 232 1.68 19.60 -1.62
C GLU A 232 2.09 19.71 -3.09
N LEU A 233 2.94 20.69 -3.45
CA LEU A 233 3.45 20.85 -4.80
C LEU A 233 4.29 19.66 -5.27
N MET A 234 5.07 19.06 -4.36
CA MET A 234 5.86 17.85 -4.64
C MET A 234 4.95 16.63 -4.84
N ALA A 235 3.86 16.52 -4.08
CA ALA A 235 2.85 15.47 -4.26
C ALA A 235 2.16 15.61 -5.63
N GLU A 236 1.67 16.82 -5.97
CA GLU A 236 1.03 17.11 -7.26
C GLU A 236 1.96 16.78 -8.44
N SER A 237 3.23 17.20 -8.34
CA SER A 237 4.24 16.90 -9.35
C SER A 237 4.51 15.41 -9.48
N HIS A 238 4.47 14.66 -8.36
CA HIS A 238 4.65 13.21 -8.38
C HIS A 238 3.47 12.52 -9.05
N ASP A 239 2.24 12.89 -8.72
CA ASP A 239 1.03 12.32 -9.30
C ASP A 239 0.94 12.58 -10.81
N LEU A 240 1.34 13.78 -11.25
CA LEU A 240 1.46 14.11 -12.66
C LEU A 240 2.52 13.24 -13.36
N LEU A 241 3.68 13.05 -12.72
CA LEU A 241 4.73 12.18 -13.26
C LEU A 241 4.27 10.72 -13.38
N GLU A 242 3.55 10.20 -12.38
CA GLU A 242 2.99 8.85 -12.44
C GLU A 242 2.00 8.72 -13.62
N THR A 243 1.13 9.72 -13.83
CA THR A 243 0.19 9.74 -14.97
C THR A 243 0.91 9.76 -16.32
N TYR A 244 2.01 10.53 -16.42
CA TYR A 244 2.86 10.55 -17.61
C TYR A 244 3.51 9.18 -17.85
N LEU A 245 4.03 8.54 -16.79
CA LEU A 245 4.66 7.23 -16.87
C LEU A 245 3.67 6.11 -17.19
N ASP A 246 2.41 6.18 -16.75
CA ASP A 246 1.37 5.19 -17.07
C ASP A 246 1.21 5.04 -18.60
N THR A 247 1.25 6.16 -19.34
CA THR A 247 1.12 6.15 -20.81
C THR A 247 2.30 5.44 -21.47
N ASP A 248 3.52 5.76 -21.04
CA ASP A 248 4.73 5.13 -21.58
C ASP A 248 4.89 3.66 -21.13
N LEU A 249 4.36 3.34 -19.95
CA LEU A 249 4.38 1.98 -19.41
C LEU A 249 3.56 1.04 -20.30
N MET A 250 2.46 1.50 -20.91
CA MET A 250 1.69 0.70 -21.87
C MET A 250 2.52 0.25 -23.08
N LEU A 251 3.59 0.96 -23.44
CA LEU A 251 4.51 0.56 -24.51
C LEU A 251 5.54 -0.47 -24.05
N CYS A 252 5.80 -0.55 -22.75
CA CYS A 252 6.78 -1.45 -22.15
C CYS A 252 6.16 -2.74 -21.60
N VAL A 253 4.83 -2.87 -21.61
CA VAL A 253 4.14 -4.01 -20.97
C VAL A 253 3.36 -4.79 -22.03
N ASP A 254 3.59 -6.11 -22.08
CA ASP A 254 2.87 -6.99 -22.99
C ASP A 254 1.48 -7.39 -22.47
N SER A 255 0.75 -8.19 -23.25
CA SER A 255 -0.59 -8.65 -22.89
C SER A 255 -0.63 -9.59 -21.67
N LEU A 256 0.52 -10.13 -21.25
CA LEU A 256 0.68 -10.94 -20.04
C LEU A 256 1.14 -10.08 -18.84
N GLY A 257 1.24 -8.76 -19.04
CA GLY A 257 1.69 -7.81 -18.02
C GLY A 257 3.21 -7.81 -17.79
N CYS A 258 3.97 -8.52 -18.61
CA CYS A 258 5.42 -8.64 -18.47
C CYS A 258 6.12 -7.43 -19.07
N PHE A 259 7.25 -7.04 -18.48
CA PHE A 259 7.96 -5.81 -18.86
C PHE A 259 8.99 -6.08 -19.96
N ASN A 260 8.73 -5.59 -21.15
CA ASN A 260 9.55 -5.74 -22.34
C ASN A 260 10.80 -4.84 -22.27
N LEU A 261 11.98 -5.47 -22.20
CA LEU A 261 13.25 -4.77 -22.05
C LEU A 261 13.67 -4.03 -23.34
N GLN A 262 13.28 -4.52 -24.52
CA GLN A 262 13.63 -3.87 -25.79
C GLN A 262 12.89 -2.53 -25.96
N ALA A 263 11.58 -2.52 -25.68
CA ALA A 263 10.78 -1.29 -25.70
C ALA A 263 11.29 -0.30 -24.63
N TRP A 264 11.59 -0.81 -23.44
CA TRP A 264 12.18 -0.02 -22.35
C TRP A 264 13.54 0.59 -22.72
N GLU A 265 14.42 -0.15 -23.39
CA GLU A 265 15.71 0.35 -23.90
C GLU A 265 15.54 1.48 -24.93
N GLY A 266 14.37 1.63 -25.54
CA GLY A 266 14.08 2.76 -26.43
C GLY A 266 14.01 4.13 -25.74
N PHE A 267 13.83 4.17 -24.41
CA PHE A 267 13.73 5.43 -23.66
C PHE A 267 15.09 5.95 -23.16
N GLU A 268 15.16 7.21 -22.75
CA GLU A 268 16.35 7.79 -22.13
C GLU A 268 16.62 7.21 -20.72
N PRO A 269 17.89 7.12 -20.25
CA PRO A 269 18.23 6.46 -18.98
C PRO A 269 17.43 6.95 -17.73
N PRO A 270 17.13 8.24 -17.54
CA PRO A 270 16.28 8.67 -16.43
C PRO A 270 14.87 8.11 -16.50
N LYS A 271 14.27 8.10 -17.70
CA LYS A 271 12.92 7.58 -17.96
C LYS A 271 12.87 6.06 -17.82
N ARG A 272 13.92 5.35 -18.26
CA ARG A 272 14.10 3.92 -18.00
C ARG A 272 14.02 3.58 -16.51
N ARG A 273 14.76 4.30 -15.68
CA ARG A 273 14.75 4.09 -14.22
C ARG A 273 13.39 4.42 -13.61
N ALA A 274 12.74 5.48 -14.08
CA ALA A 274 11.41 5.86 -13.61
C ALA A 274 10.34 4.82 -13.98
N LEU A 275 10.33 4.35 -15.22
CA LEU A 275 9.42 3.32 -15.72
C LEU A 275 9.57 1.99 -14.97
N LEU A 276 10.80 1.54 -14.71
CA LEU A 276 11.03 0.30 -13.97
C LEU A 276 10.49 0.41 -12.53
N ARG A 277 10.72 1.54 -11.85
CA ARG A 277 10.14 1.78 -10.51
C ARG A 277 8.62 1.82 -10.55
N HIS A 278 8.08 2.52 -11.53
CA HIS A 278 6.64 2.71 -11.69
C HIS A 278 5.95 1.37 -12.00
N TRP A 279 6.48 0.56 -12.92
CA TRP A 279 5.97 -0.78 -13.21
C TRP A 279 5.94 -1.68 -11.96
N ILE A 280 7.06 -1.75 -11.22
CA ILE A 280 7.13 -2.53 -9.97
C ILE A 280 6.09 -2.05 -8.96
N TYR A 281 5.96 -0.73 -8.77
CA TYR A 281 4.97 -0.17 -7.86
C TYR A 281 3.53 -0.46 -8.31
N ARG A 282 3.22 -0.32 -9.59
CA ARG A 282 1.88 -0.60 -10.14
C ARG A 282 1.49 -2.07 -10.02
N ARG A 283 2.45 -3.00 -10.13
CA ARG A 283 2.21 -4.44 -10.01
C ARG A 283 2.17 -4.95 -8.58
N THR A 284 2.94 -4.35 -7.67
CA THR A 284 3.18 -4.96 -6.33
C THR A 284 2.83 -4.05 -5.16
N GLY A 285 2.60 -2.75 -5.40
CA GLY A 285 2.52 -1.73 -4.35
C GLY A 285 3.85 -1.41 -3.67
N HIS A 286 4.92 -2.17 -3.91
CA HIS A 286 6.24 -1.91 -3.34
C HIS A 286 6.97 -0.81 -4.09
N ARG A 287 7.61 0.09 -3.32
CA ARG A 287 8.50 1.12 -3.87
C ARG A 287 9.95 0.71 -3.64
N ILE A 288 10.75 0.75 -4.70
CA ILE A 288 12.18 0.43 -4.63
C ILE A 288 13.04 1.68 -4.53
N ASN A 289 14.00 1.68 -3.60
CA ASN A 289 14.94 2.77 -3.40
C ASN A 289 16.08 2.76 -4.45
N GLN A 290 17.02 3.71 -4.34
CA GLN A 290 18.14 3.81 -5.28
C GLN A 290 19.10 2.61 -5.22
N ASN A 291 19.38 2.09 -4.02
CA ASN A 291 20.24 0.93 -3.84
C ASN A 291 19.60 -0.33 -4.42
N GLN A 292 18.32 -0.56 -4.15
CA GLN A 292 17.57 -1.68 -4.71
C GLN A 292 17.51 -1.61 -6.24
N LEU A 293 17.26 -0.43 -6.81
CA LEU A 293 17.30 -0.27 -8.27
C LEU A 293 18.69 -0.60 -8.84
N GLN A 294 19.76 -0.20 -8.15
CA GLN A 294 21.12 -0.51 -8.57
C GLN A 294 21.38 -2.02 -8.55
N VAL A 295 20.97 -2.71 -7.48
CA VAL A 295 21.05 -4.17 -7.36
C VAL A 295 20.27 -4.85 -8.47
N ILE A 296 19.01 -4.46 -8.71
CA ILE A 296 18.20 -4.99 -9.82
C ILE A 296 18.91 -4.77 -11.18
N THR A 297 19.52 -3.61 -11.36
CA THR A 297 20.23 -3.29 -12.61
C THR A 297 21.44 -4.21 -12.83
N VAL A 298 22.26 -4.42 -11.80
CA VAL A 298 23.47 -5.24 -11.91
C VAL A 298 23.13 -6.73 -11.93
N ASP A 299 22.36 -7.19 -10.95
CA ASP A 299 22.19 -8.61 -10.67
C ASP A 299 21.09 -9.25 -11.51
N VAL A 300 20.14 -8.46 -12.05
CA VAL A 300 19.04 -8.96 -12.89
C VAL A 300 19.17 -8.51 -14.34
N LEU A 301 19.29 -7.20 -14.59
CA LEU A 301 19.31 -6.66 -15.94
C LEU A 301 20.63 -6.95 -16.67
N GLN A 302 21.76 -6.92 -15.98
CA GLN A 302 23.09 -7.16 -16.59
C GLN A 302 23.60 -8.60 -16.42
N ALA A 303 22.87 -9.47 -15.74
CA ALA A 303 23.22 -10.88 -15.64
C ALA A 303 23.35 -11.53 -17.02
N LYS A 304 24.04 -12.68 -17.09
CA LYS A 304 24.08 -13.49 -18.33
C LYS A 304 22.71 -14.13 -18.60
N ALA A 305 22.40 -14.40 -19.87
CA ALA A 305 21.09 -14.91 -20.28
C ALA A 305 20.72 -16.26 -19.64
N ASP A 306 21.72 -17.08 -19.32
CA ASP A 306 21.62 -18.40 -18.70
C ASP A 306 21.65 -18.39 -17.16
N ALA A 307 21.92 -17.24 -16.55
CA ALA A 307 22.07 -17.13 -15.09
C ALA A 307 20.75 -17.23 -14.30
N ASN A 308 19.59 -17.11 -14.97
CA ASN A 308 18.26 -17.10 -14.35
C ASN A 308 18.20 -16.22 -13.08
N PRO A 309 18.54 -14.91 -13.18
CA PRO A 309 18.64 -14.06 -12.02
C PRO A 309 17.28 -13.88 -11.33
N VAL A 310 17.31 -13.85 -9.99
CA VAL A 310 16.14 -13.63 -9.15
C VAL A 310 16.48 -12.55 -8.13
N TYR A 311 15.65 -11.52 -8.06
CA TYR A 311 15.70 -10.52 -7.00
C TYR A 311 14.44 -10.61 -6.15
N GLN A 312 14.59 -10.87 -4.86
CA GLN A 312 13.46 -10.95 -3.93
C GLN A 312 13.02 -9.56 -3.47
N LEU A 313 11.73 -9.28 -3.60
CA LEU A 313 11.06 -8.06 -3.20
C LEU A 313 9.82 -8.41 -2.36
N GLY A 314 10.00 -8.59 -1.05
CA GLY A 314 8.91 -9.02 -0.18
C GLY A 314 8.45 -10.44 -0.53
N GLU A 315 7.17 -10.60 -0.83
CA GLU A 315 6.59 -11.85 -1.35
C GLU A 315 6.79 -12.04 -2.87
N TYR A 316 7.34 -11.04 -3.56
CA TYR A 316 7.53 -11.07 -5.01
C TYR A 316 8.96 -11.44 -5.39
N ALA A 317 9.16 -12.25 -6.43
CA ALA A 317 10.42 -12.41 -7.13
C ALA A 317 10.38 -11.66 -8.47
N LEU A 318 11.39 -10.82 -8.68
CA LEU A 318 11.68 -10.22 -9.98
C LEU A 318 12.66 -11.12 -10.73
N ARG A 319 12.26 -11.59 -11.92
CA ARG A 319 13.01 -12.53 -12.77
C ARG A 319 13.17 -11.97 -14.17
N ARG A 320 14.23 -12.38 -14.87
CA ARG A 320 14.46 -12.02 -16.29
C ARG A 320 14.45 -13.26 -17.17
N PHE A 321 13.63 -13.26 -18.21
CA PHE A 321 13.58 -14.34 -19.20
C PHE A 321 13.21 -13.82 -20.59
N SER A 322 13.93 -14.26 -21.62
CA SER A 322 13.62 -13.97 -23.04
C SER A 322 13.32 -12.49 -23.33
N GLY A 323 14.17 -11.58 -22.84
CA GLY A 323 14.03 -10.13 -23.05
C GLY A 323 12.90 -9.45 -22.26
N HIS A 324 12.31 -10.13 -21.28
CA HIS A 324 11.26 -9.60 -20.43
C HIS A 324 11.64 -9.71 -18.95
N LEU A 325 11.10 -8.80 -18.13
CA LEU A 325 11.03 -8.99 -16.68
C LEU A 325 9.66 -9.50 -16.28
N TYR A 326 9.67 -10.37 -15.29
CA TYR A 326 8.53 -10.98 -14.66
C TYR A 326 8.58 -10.63 -13.18
N LEU A 327 7.44 -10.22 -12.63
CA LEU A 327 7.21 -10.21 -11.20
C LEU A 327 6.35 -11.42 -10.91
N ASP A 328 6.71 -12.20 -9.91
CA ASP A 328 6.07 -13.45 -9.49
C ASP A 328 5.84 -13.48 -7.99
N LEU A 329 4.73 -14.03 -7.51
CA LEU A 329 4.63 -14.41 -6.10
C LEU A 329 5.58 -15.58 -5.84
N ASP A 330 6.66 -15.35 -5.11
CA ASP A 330 7.72 -16.34 -4.90
C ASP A 330 7.50 -17.07 -3.58
N GLY A 331 6.79 -18.21 -3.65
CA GLY A 331 6.84 -19.30 -2.67
C GLY A 331 6.56 -18.98 -1.18
N LEU A 332 6.27 -17.74 -0.83
CA LEU A 332 6.16 -17.22 0.54
C LEU A 332 4.82 -16.52 0.82
N ALA A 333 3.86 -16.54 -0.11
CA ALA A 333 2.48 -16.17 0.19
C ALA A 333 1.65 -17.42 0.53
N PRO A 334 1.28 -17.65 1.80
CA PRO A 334 0.21 -18.57 2.16
C PRO A 334 -1.13 -17.82 2.09
N LEU A 335 -1.70 -17.63 0.89
CA LEU A 335 -3.00 -16.97 0.74
C LEU A 335 -3.90 -17.69 -0.27
N GLY A 336 -4.15 -18.97 0.04
CA GLY A 336 -5.04 -19.86 -0.70
C GLY A 336 -4.39 -21.23 -0.92
N SER A 337 -5.10 -22.32 -0.63
CA SER A 337 -4.69 -23.64 -1.11
C SER A 337 -4.65 -23.57 -2.64
N LEU A 338 -3.45 -23.69 -3.25
CA LEU A 338 -3.30 -23.82 -4.69
C LEU A 338 -4.38 -24.77 -5.20
N ARG A 339 -5.20 -24.29 -6.12
CA ARG A 339 -6.31 -25.08 -6.64
C ARG A 339 -5.77 -25.92 -7.80
N ASP A 340 -5.69 -27.23 -7.60
CA ASP A 340 -5.30 -28.16 -8.65
C ASP A 340 -6.39 -28.30 -9.72
N GLU A 341 -7.65 -28.13 -9.31
CA GLU A 341 -8.84 -28.28 -10.14
C GLU A 341 -9.91 -27.22 -9.82
N VAL A 342 -10.41 -26.54 -10.84
CA VAL A 342 -11.46 -25.51 -10.72
C VAL A 342 -12.51 -25.70 -11.81
N PRO A 343 -13.78 -25.98 -11.47
CA PRO A 343 -14.87 -26.02 -12.45
C PRO A 343 -15.04 -24.65 -13.12
N ALA A 344 -15.05 -24.62 -14.45
CA ALA A 344 -15.12 -23.40 -15.26
C ALA A 344 -16.27 -23.45 -16.28
N GLY A 345 -17.47 -23.72 -15.75
CA GLY A 345 -18.69 -23.94 -16.53
C GLY A 345 -19.35 -22.70 -17.13
N SER A 346 -18.85 -21.51 -16.84
CA SER A 346 -19.45 -20.22 -17.24
C SER A 346 -18.40 -19.16 -17.56
N GLU A 347 -18.83 -18.01 -18.08
CA GLU A 347 -17.95 -16.84 -18.18
C GLU A 347 -17.56 -16.36 -16.78
N GLY A 348 -16.37 -15.79 -16.64
CA GLY A 348 -15.87 -15.29 -15.36
C GLY A 348 -14.35 -15.29 -15.22
N VAL A 349 -13.92 -14.89 -14.03
CA VAL A 349 -12.53 -14.92 -13.58
C VAL A 349 -12.35 -16.06 -12.61
N TYR A 350 -11.46 -16.98 -12.93
CA TYR A 350 -11.18 -18.18 -12.14
C TYR A 350 -9.84 -18.04 -11.45
N ASP A 351 -9.87 -17.94 -10.13
CA ASP A 351 -8.70 -17.82 -9.28
C ASP A 351 -8.09 -19.20 -8.96
N LEU A 352 -6.79 -19.36 -9.22
CA LEU A 352 -6.03 -20.58 -8.98
C LEU A 352 -5.13 -20.50 -7.73
N GLY A 353 -5.09 -19.33 -7.07
CA GLY A 353 -4.24 -19.00 -5.92
C GLY A 353 -2.95 -18.28 -6.28
N ASP A 354 -2.38 -18.54 -7.46
CA ASP A 354 -1.14 -17.93 -7.97
C ASP A 354 -1.30 -17.19 -9.31
N ALA A 355 -2.47 -17.33 -9.94
CA ALA A 355 -2.82 -16.79 -11.24
C ALA A 355 -4.34 -16.83 -11.44
N THR A 356 -4.83 -16.11 -12.45
CA THR A 356 -6.24 -16.17 -12.87
C THR A 356 -6.38 -16.65 -14.30
N VAL A 357 -7.51 -17.30 -14.59
CA VAL A 357 -7.96 -17.60 -15.95
C VAL A 357 -9.24 -16.81 -16.21
N HIS A 358 -9.21 -15.98 -17.24
CA HIS A 358 -10.33 -15.13 -17.65
C HIS A 358 -11.02 -15.80 -18.83
N ILE A 359 -12.32 -16.09 -18.68
CA ILE A 359 -13.15 -16.66 -19.73
C ILE A 359 -14.27 -15.68 -20.06
N SER A 360 -14.35 -15.27 -21.33
CA SER A 360 -15.37 -14.34 -21.82
C SER A 360 -15.87 -14.74 -23.20
N ALA A 361 -17.12 -14.38 -23.52
CA ALA A 361 -17.68 -14.56 -24.84
C ALA A 361 -16.81 -13.89 -25.92
N ALA A 362 -16.65 -14.58 -27.05
CA ALA A 362 -15.87 -14.13 -28.19
C ALA A 362 -16.53 -14.57 -29.50
N SER A 363 -16.27 -13.84 -30.58
CA SER A 363 -16.75 -14.19 -31.92
C SER A 363 -16.19 -15.52 -32.42
N VAL A 364 -15.00 -15.88 -31.95
CA VAL A 364 -14.34 -17.16 -32.19
C VAL A 364 -13.67 -17.63 -30.90
N GLY A 365 -13.50 -18.94 -30.73
CA GLY A 365 -12.84 -19.45 -29.53
C GLY A 365 -13.30 -20.86 -29.14
N LEU A 366 -13.23 -21.17 -27.85
CA LEU A 366 -13.63 -22.45 -27.32
C LEU A 366 -15.15 -22.65 -27.53
N LYS A 367 -15.57 -23.80 -28.07
CA LYS A 367 -16.96 -24.06 -28.49
C LYS A 367 -17.99 -24.03 -27.35
N THR A 368 -17.61 -24.45 -26.15
CA THR A 368 -18.52 -24.63 -25.02
C THR A 368 -17.76 -24.53 -23.71
N LEU A 369 -18.43 -24.05 -22.67
CA LEU A 369 -17.95 -24.11 -21.29
C LEU A 369 -18.61 -25.26 -20.51
N SER A 370 -19.60 -25.93 -21.07
CA SER A 370 -20.29 -27.03 -20.40
C SER A 370 -19.31 -28.16 -20.08
N GLY A 371 -19.18 -28.49 -18.79
CA GLY A 371 -18.27 -29.52 -18.31
C GLY A 371 -16.79 -29.13 -18.34
N VAL A 372 -16.46 -27.86 -18.60
CA VAL A 372 -15.07 -27.39 -18.58
C VAL A 372 -14.56 -27.34 -17.16
N VAL A 373 -13.36 -27.86 -16.97
CA VAL A 373 -12.61 -27.84 -15.72
C VAL A 373 -11.19 -27.39 -16.00
N ILE A 374 -10.69 -26.44 -15.22
CA ILE A 374 -9.30 -26.02 -15.27
C ILE A 374 -8.50 -26.97 -14.38
N LYS A 375 -7.47 -27.61 -14.93
CA LYS A 375 -6.53 -28.48 -14.21
C LYS A 375 -5.11 -27.99 -14.40
N ARG A 376 -4.26 -28.13 -13.38
CA ARG A 376 -2.83 -27.81 -13.51
C ARG A 376 -2.10 -28.87 -14.30
N ARG A 377 -1.11 -28.42 -15.07
CA ARG A 377 -0.19 -29.27 -15.80
C ARG A 377 0.59 -30.18 -14.84
N LYS A 378 0.67 -31.47 -15.16
CA LYS A 378 1.50 -32.48 -14.47
C LYS A 378 2.65 -33.01 -15.32
N GLY A 379 2.63 -32.74 -16.62
CA GLY A 379 3.62 -33.19 -17.58
C GLY A 379 3.13 -34.37 -18.44
N GLY A 380 3.65 -34.44 -19.68
CA GLY A 380 3.27 -35.48 -20.65
C GLY A 380 2.06 -35.14 -21.52
N GLU A 381 1.33 -34.07 -21.20
CA GLU A 381 0.15 -33.66 -21.95
C GLU A 381 0.49 -33.29 -23.39
N ARG A 382 -0.44 -33.62 -24.29
CA ARG A 382 -0.36 -33.29 -25.69
C ARG A 382 -1.70 -32.77 -26.16
N CYS A 383 -1.66 -31.82 -27.07
CA CYS A 383 -2.84 -31.43 -27.83
C CYS A 383 -2.50 -31.33 -29.30
N ARG A 384 -3.53 -31.38 -30.15
CA ARG A 384 -3.42 -30.99 -31.55
C ARG A 384 -4.05 -29.61 -31.66
N PRO A 385 -3.27 -28.51 -31.72
CA PRO A 385 -3.84 -27.18 -31.86
C PRO A 385 -4.64 -27.07 -33.15
N GLN A 386 -5.72 -26.29 -33.12
CA GLN A 386 -6.52 -26.01 -34.32
C GLN A 386 -5.62 -25.57 -35.49
N GLY A 387 -5.79 -26.22 -36.65
CA GLY A 387 -5.01 -25.93 -37.86
C GLY A 387 -3.63 -26.60 -37.95
N LYS A 388 -3.17 -27.33 -36.92
CA LYS A 388 -1.92 -28.10 -36.97
C LYS A 388 -2.20 -29.56 -37.39
N LYS A 389 -1.35 -30.09 -38.28
CA LYS A 389 -1.48 -31.47 -38.80
C LYS A 389 -1.21 -32.57 -37.75
N HIS A 390 -0.43 -32.28 -36.71
CA HIS A 390 0.03 -33.28 -35.75
C HIS A 390 -0.15 -32.81 -34.31
N SER A 391 -0.34 -33.78 -33.40
CA SER A 391 -0.31 -33.56 -31.96
C SER A 391 1.08 -33.12 -31.51
N VAL A 392 1.15 -32.09 -30.67
CA VAL A 392 2.36 -31.49 -30.09
C VAL A 392 2.28 -31.58 -28.57
N SER A 393 3.42 -31.75 -27.89
CA SER A 393 3.42 -31.70 -26.43
C SER A 393 3.13 -30.28 -25.94
N VAL A 394 2.37 -30.16 -24.85
CA VAL A 394 2.10 -28.86 -24.23
C VAL A 394 3.40 -28.17 -23.81
N LYS A 395 4.40 -28.93 -23.35
CA LYS A 395 5.75 -28.41 -23.06
C LYS A 395 6.34 -27.65 -24.26
N LYS A 396 6.24 -28.22 -25.46
CA LYS A 396 6.78 -27.61 -26.68
C LYS A 396 5.99 -26.37 -27.08
N LEU A 397 4.65 -26.40 -26.96
CA LEU A 397 3.80 -25.23 -27.22
C LEU A 397 4.16 -24.05 -26.30
N LEU A 398 4.34 -24.32 -25.00
CA LEU A 398 4.75 -23.29 -24.04
C LEU A 398 6.19 -22.79 -24.28
N GLN A 399 7.08 -23.64 -24.80
CA GLN A 399 8.43 -23.23 -25.21
C GLN A 399 8.40 -22.34 -26.46
N GLU A 400 7.61 -22.71 -27.47
CA GLU A 400 7.43 -21.93 -28.70
C GLU A 400 6.79 -20.56 -28.42
N ALA A 401 5.88 -20.50 -27.44
CA ALA A 401 5.30 -19.27 -26.94
C ALA A 401 6.19 -18.50 -25.94
N ALA A 402 7.45 -18.92 -25.76
CA ALA A 402 8.42 -18.29 -24.86
C ALA A 402 7.94 -18.09 -23.40
N ILE A 403 7.06 -18.98 -22.91
CA ILE A 403 6.60 -18.96 -21.52
C ILE A 403 7.77 -19.33 -20.60
N PRO A 404 8.08 -18.62 -19.50
CA PRO A 404 9.16 -18.98 -18.59
C PRO A 404 9.05 -20.37 -17.94
N PRO A 405 10.17 -21.04 -17.62
CA PRO A 405 10.17 -22.38 -17.03
C PRO A 405 9.33 -22.53 -15.75
N TRP A 406 9.30 -21.51 -14.89
CA TRP A 406 8.56 -21.53 -13.62
C TRP A 406 7.04 -21.53 -13.83
N TYR A 407 6.51 -20.81 -14.82
CA TYR A 407 5.09 -20.90 -15.18
C TYR A 407 4.74 -22.23 -15.87
N ARG A 408 5.63 -22.78 -16.68
CA ARG A 408 5.39 -24.06 -17.40
C ARG A 408 5.12 -25.24 -16.46
N ALA A 409 5.64 -25.19 -15.24
CA ALA A 409 5.47 -26.27 -14.27
C ALA A 409 3.99 -26.44 -13.90
N ASN A 410 3.29 -25.33 -13.67
CA ASN A 410 1.93 -25.32 -13.12
C ASN A 410 0.89 -24.66 -14.06
N TRP A 411 1.22 -24.51 -15.35
CA TRP A 411 0.35 -23.85 -16.34
C TRP A 411 -1.06 -24.46 -16.33
N PRO A 412 -2.13 -23.65 -16.27
CA PRO A 412 -3.49 -24.18 -16.29
C PRO A 412 -3.86 -24.72 -17.66
N LEU A 413 -4.66 -25.76 -17.68
CA LEU A 413 -5.13 -26.46 -18.87
C LEU A 413 -6.65 -26.69 -18.73
N LEU A 414 -7.41 -26.47 -19.80
CA LEU A 414 -8.86 -26.69 -19.77
C LEU A 414 -9.19 -28.09 -20.27
N TYR A 415 -10.01 -28.80 -19.52
CA TYR A 415 -10.46 -30.14 -19.82
C TYR A 415 -11.97 -30.22 -19.91
N VAL A 416 -12.48 -31.11 -20.76
CA VAL A 416 -13.86 -31.63 -20.68
C VAL A 416 -13.75 -33.13 -20.48
N GLY A 417 -14.15 -33.61 -19.29
CA GLY A 417 -13.79 -34.95 -18.83
C GLY A 417 -12.27 -35.10 -18.73
N ASP A 418 -11.71 -36.04 -19.52
CA ASP A 418 -10.27 -36.31 -19.60
C ASP A 418 -9.61 -35.74 -20.87
N GLU A 419 -10.39 -35.10 -21.75
CA GLU A 419 -9.88 -34.52 -22.99
C GLU A 419 -9.39 -33.08 -22.76
N LEU A 420 -8.15 -32.79 -23.15
CA LEU A 420 -7.59 -31.44 -23.15
C LEU A 420 -8.21 -30.62 -24.28
N VAL A 421 -8.93 -29.55 -23.95
CA VAL A 421 -9.68 -28.73 -24.92
C VAL A 421 -9.00 -27.40 -25.23
N ALA A 422 -8.24 -26.82 -24.30
CA ALA A 422 -7.49 -25.59 -24.55
C ALA A 422 -6.26 -25.44 -23.63
N VAL A 423 -5.27 -24.72 -24.15
CA VAL A 423 -4.13 -24.18 -23.41
C VAL A 423 -4.33 -22.66 -23.38
N PRO A 424 -4.79 -22.07 -22.26
CA PRO A 424 -5.06 -20.64 -22.10
C PRO A 424 -3.96 -19.75 -22.67
N SER A 425 -4.33 -18.67 -23.38
CA SER A 425 -3.42 -17.74 -24.08
C SER A 425 -2.49 -18.35 -25.15
N ILE A 426 -2.53 -19.67 -25.39
CA ILE A 426 -1.64 -20.37 -26.33
C ILE A 426 -2.42 -20.92 -27.52
N CYS A 427 -3.41 -21.79 -27.28
CA CYS A 427 -4.20 -22.40 -28.35
C CYS A 427 -5.47 -23.09 -27.84
N ILE A 428 -6.40 -23.34 -28.76
CA ILE A 428 -7.54 -24.24 -28.58
C ILE A 428 -7.28 -25.52 -29.37
N CYS A 429 -7.65 -26.66 -28.79
CA CYS A 429 -7.44 -27.96 -29.40
C CYS A 429 -8.42 -28.17 -30.57
N GLU A 430 -7.97 -28.92 -31.57
CA GLU A 430 -8.78 -29.26 -32.73
C GLU A 430 -10.06 -29.99 -32.31
N GLY A 431 -11.17 -29.66 -32.96
CA GLY A 431 -12.49 -30.16 -32.56
C GLY A 431 -13.19 -29.29 -31.52
N TRP A 432 -12.46 -28.44 -30.79
CA TRP A 432 -12.99 -27.55 -29.75
C TRP A 432 -13.01 -26.08 -30.13
N TYR A 433 -12.52 -25.72 -31.31
CA TYR A 433 -12.53 -24.35 -31.84
C TYR A 433 -13.79 -24.04 -32.65
N SER A 434 -14.40 -22.87 -32.40
CA SER A 434 -15.55 -22.34 -33.12
C SER A 434 -15.20 -21.06 -33.88
N GLU A 435 -15.60 -20.98 -35.15
CA GLU A 435 -15.46 -19.79 -36.01
C GLU A 435 -16.69 -18.88 -36.01
N LYS A 436 -17.76 -19.26 -35.30
CA LYS A 436 -19.05 -18.54 -35.32
C LYS A 436 -19.42 -17.91 -33.98
N SER A 437 -19.08 -18.59 -32.90
CA SER A 437 -19.31 -18.14 -31.52
C SER A 437 -18.53 -19.05 -30.57
N GLY A 438 -17.77 -18.46 -29.65
CA GLY A 438 -17.03 -19.25 -28.67
C GLY A 438 -16.61 -18.41 -27.47
N PHE A 439 -15.62 -18.92 -26.74
CA PHE A 439 -15.09 -18.25 -25.56
C PHE A 439 -13.59 -18.02 -25.72
N SER A 440 -13.16 -16.79 -25.41
CA SER A 440 -11.75 -16.46 -25.22
C SER A 440 -11.32 -17.00 -23.86
N VAL A 441 -10.12 -17.56 -23.79
CA VAL A 441 -9.54 -18.11 -22.56
C VAL A 441 -8.15 -17.53 -22.39
N LEU A 442 -8.02 -16.60 -21.47
CA LEU A 442 -6.78 -15.87 -21.21
C LEU A 442 -6.23 -16.24 -19.84
N TRP A 443 -4.94 -16.52 -19.78
CA TRP A 443 -4.19 -16.63 -18.54
C TRP A 443 -3.58 -15.28 -18.18
N CYS A 444 -3.69 -14.90 -16.91
CA CYS A 444 -3.08 -13.71 -16.34
C CYS A 444 -2.24 -14.10 -15.11
N SER A 445 -1.00 -13.62 -15.05
CA SER A 445 -0.25 -13.59 -13.79
C SER A 445 -0.91 -12.60 -12.82
N PHE A 446 -0.72 -12.81 -11.52
CA PHE A 446 -1.30 -12.01 -10.43
C PHE A 446 -1.18 -10.49 -10.60
#